data_AF-A0A662VSU1-F1
#
_entry.id   AF-A0A662VSU1-F1
#
_cell.length_a   1.000
_cell.length_b   1.000
_cell.length_c   1.000
_cell.angle_alpha   90.00
_cell.angle_beta   90.00
_cell.angle_gamma   90.00
#
_symmetry.space_group_name_H-M   'P 1'
#
loop_
_entity.id
_entity.type
_entity.pdbx_description
1 polymer ?
#
loop_
_entity_poly.entity_id
_entity_poly.type
_entity_poly.pdbx_seq_one_letter_code
_entity_poly.pdbx_strand_id
1 'polypeptide(L)'
;MGGGFEKLEFMVAVDILPQDHLYYANVVLPESTYIEKDDPMFPIPYAPAFGFQTRVKAIEPLYDTKHVIDMMAEITRAVGKEEVFFKYLGKMLDVEAENLKNYYHSEGLAGIRRAQAEAKGIDYNELISKGSVIKVTRDN
;
A
#
# COMPACT_ATOMS: atom_id res chain seq x y z
N MET A 1 -33.11 5.07 -10.46
CA MET A 1 -32.43 4.71 -9.20
C MET A 1 -31.35 5.77 -8.98
N GLY A 2 -31.55 6.72 -8.06
CA GLY A 2 -30.49 7.67 -7.70
C GLY A 2 -29.61 7.04 -6.63
N GLY A 3 -28.38 6.69 -6.98
CA GLY A 3 -27.42 6.05 -6.08
C GLY A 3 -26.93 7.01 -5.00
N GLY A 4 -26.41 6.49 -3.88
CA GLY A 4 -25.92 7.30 -2.76
C GLY A 4 -24.82 8.31 -3.13
N PHE A 5 -24.10 8.07 -4.24
CA PHE A 5 -23.00 8.92 -4.73
C PHE A 5 -23.45 10.25 -5.33
N GLU A 6 -24.67 10.35 -5.87
CA GLU A 6 -25.19 11.61 -6.46
C GLU A 6 -25.38 12.73 -5.44
N LYS A 7 -25.35 12.39 -4.14
CA LYS A 7 -25.47 13.35 -3.03
C LYS A 7 -24.13 13.91 -2.58
N LEU A 8 -23.00 13.40 -3.08
CA LEU A 8 -21.67 13.91 -2.75
C LEU A 8 -21.38 15.15 -3.59
N GLU A 9 -20.94 16.23 -2.95
CA GLU A 9 -20.52 17.46 -3.65
C GLU A 9 -19.20 17.28 -4.41
N PHE A 10 -18.35 16.39 -3.91
CA PHE A 10 -17.06 16.07 -4.50
C PHE A 10 -16.70 14.61 -4.24
N MET A 11 -16.32 13.90 -5.30
CA MET A 11 -15.87 12.51 -5.24
C MET A 11 -14.58 12.31 -6.03
N VAL A 12 -13.59 11.74 -5.35
CA VAL A 12 -12.37 11.21 -5.96
C VAL A 12 -12.50 9.69 -5.99
N ALA A 13 -12.35 9.11 -7.17
CA ALA A 13 -12.34 7.65 -7.36
C ALA A 13 -10.91 7.18 -7.65
N VAL A 14 -10.51 6.08 -7.01
CA VAL A 14 -9.24 5.39 -7.28
C VAL A 14 -9.58 4.04 -7.86
N ASP A 15 -9.13 3.75 -9.07
CA ASP A 15 -9.44 2.49 -9.73
C ASP A 15 -8.36 2.10 -10.74
N ILE A 16 -8.23 0.79 -10.96
CA ILE A 16 -7.39 0.20 -11.99
C ILE A 16 -8.11 0.15 -13.35
N LEU A 17 -9.45 0.17 -13.37
CA LEU A 17 -10.29 0.05 -14.55
C LEU A 17 -11.47 1.01 -14.49
N PRO A 18 -12.08 1.36 -15.63
CA PRO A 18 -13.26 2.22 -15.63
C PRO A 18 -14.51 1.46 -15.14
N GLN A 19 -14.72 1.43 -13.83
CA GLN A 19 -15.89 0.84 -13.18
C GLN A 19 -17.07 1.83 -13.11
N ASP A 20 -18.29 1.33 -12.90
CA ASP A 20 -19.52 2.13 -12.89
C ASP A 20 -19.50 3.30 -11.89
N HIS A 21 -18.78 3.16 -10.77
CA HIS A 21 -18.72 4.23 -9.78
C HIS A 21 -17.92 5.45 -10.27
N LEU A 22 -17.05 5.32 -11.28
CA LEU A 22 -16.34 6.45 -11.87
C LEU A 22 -17.29 7.42 -12.58
N TYR A 23 -18.48 6.96 -13.00
CA TYR A 23 -19.49 7.82 -13.62
C TYR A 23 -19.88 9.00 -12.73
N TYR A 24 -19.81 8.83 -11.41
CA TYR A 24 -20.15 9.87 -10.44
C TYR A 24 -18.93 10.68 -9.99
N ALA A 25 -17.71 10.34 -10.43
CA ALA A 25 -16.48 10.92 -9.91
C ALA A 25 -16.17 12.27 -10.56
N ASN A 26 -15.72 13.23 -9.74
CA ASN A 26 -15.17 14.50 -10.25
C ASN A 26 -13.72 14.35 -10.68
N VAL A 27 -12.98 13.47 -9.99
CA VAL A 27 -11.58 13.16 -10.25
C VAL A 27 -11.39 11.66 -10.21
N VAL A 28 -10.72 11.12 -11.23
CA VAL A 28 -10.30 9.71 -11.28
C VAL A 28 -8.78 9.67 -11.14
N LEU A 29 -8.28 8.91 -10.17
CA LEU A 29 -6.86 8.63 -9.99
C LEU A 29 -6.57 7.18 -10.40
N PRO A 30 -5.73 6.95 -11.42
CA PRO A 30 -5.49 5.61 -11.96
C PRO A 30 -4.51 4.79 -11.10
N GLU A 31 -5.01 3.71 -10.53
CA GLU A 31 -4.23 2.77 -9.70
C GLU A 31 -3.45 1.78 -10.58
N SER A 32 -2.23 1.44 -10.19
CA SER A 32 -1.47 0.38 -10.85
C SER A 32 -2.09 -1.01 -10.58
N THR A 33 -2.03 -1.91 -11.56
CA THR A 33 -2.53 -3.27 -11.33
C THR A 33 -1.61 -4.05 -10.39
N TYR A 34 -2.08 -5.19 -9.87
CA TYR A 34 -1.35 -5.96 -8.85
C TYR A 34 0.02 -6.51 -9.32
N ILE A 35 0.26 -6.60 -10.64
CA ILE A 35 1.56 -7.01 -11.21
C ILE A 35 2.49 -5.81 -11.47
N GLU A 36 1.98 -4.59 -11.41
CA GLU A 36 2.71 -3.35 -11.69
C GLU A 36 3.17 -2.63 -10.42
N LYS A 37 2.79 -3.11 -9.22
CA LYS A 37 3.08 -2.43 -7.95
C LYS A 37 3.62 -3.32 -6.84
N ASP A 38 4.47 -2.74 -6.01
CA ASP A 38 4.82 -3.27 -4.69
C ASP A 38 3.70 -2.98 -3.69
N ASP A 39 3.44 -3.88 -2.76
CA ASP A 39 2.47 -3.69 -1.67
C ASP A 39 3.14 -3.76 -0.29
N PRO A 40 2.60 -3.07 0.73
CA PRO A 40 2.90 -3.38 2.11
C PRO A 40 2.65 -4.85 2.47
N MET A 41 3.20 -5.30 3.59
CA MET A 41 2.88 -6.58 4.19
C MET A 41 1.52 -6.50 4.88
N PHE A 42 0.62 -7.41 4.51
CA PHE A 42 -0.72 -7.57 5.10
C PHE A 42 -0.86 -8.95 5.74
N PRO A 43 -1.60 -9.07 6.85
CA PRO A 43 -1.88 -10.37 7.46
C PRO A 43 -2.66 -11.26 6.49
N ILE A 44 -2.48 -12.57 6.60
CA ILE A 44 -3.24 -13.57 5.84
C ILE A 44 -4.40 -14.08 6.73
N PRO A 45 -5.61 -13.52 6.64
CA PRO A 45 -6.68 -13.77 7.60
C PRO A 45 -7.21 -15.23 7.60
N TYR A 46 -6.97 -15.98 6.53
CA TYR A 46 -7.50 -17.34 6.36
C TYR A 46 -6.41 -18.42 6.24
N ALA A 47 -5.17 -18.11 6.66
CA ALA A 47 -4.09 -19.08 6.60
C ALA A 47 -4.12 -20.07 7.79
N PRO A 48 -3.80 -21.35 7.58
CA PRO A 48 -3.66 -22.34 8.66
C PRO A 48 -2.55 -22.00 9.68
N ALA A 49 -1.59 -21.17 9.26
CA ALA A 49 -0.55 -20.61 10.10
C ALA A 49 -0.61 -19.08 9.99
N PHE A 50 -0.40 -18.38 11.11
CA PHE A 50 -0.33 -16.92 11.10
C PHE A 50 0.83 -16.48 10.19
N GLY A 51 0.54 -15.59 9.24
CA GLY A 51 1.51 -15.14 8.26
C GLY A 51 1.13 -13.79 7.66
N PHE A 52 2.11 -13.21 6.96
CA PHE A 52 1.95 -11.98 6.20
C PHE A 52 2.23 -12.26 4.72
N GLN A 53 1.54 -11.55 3.85
CA GLN A 53 1.77 -11.55 2.40
C GLN A 53 2.03 -10.14 1.90
N THR A 54 2.76 -10.04 0.80
CA THR A 54 3.08 -8.79 0.10
C THR A 54 3.12 -9.08 -1.40
N ARG A 55 3.09 -8.04 -2.22
CA ARG A 55 3.32 -8.12 -3.66
C ARG A 55 4.63 -7.43 -4.00
N VAL A 56 5.36 -8.04 -4.91
CA VAL A 56 6.52 -7.45 -5.58
C VAL A 56 6.09 -7.22 -7.02
N LYS A 57 6.33 -6.02 -7.55
CA LYS A 57 6.00 -5.73 -8.95
C LYS A 57 6.74 -6.70 -9.88
N ALA A 58 6.02 -7.26 -10.86
CA ALA A 58 6.57 -8.15 -11.88
C ALA A 58 7.01 -7.38 -13.13
N ILE A 59 6.34 -6.26 -13.40
CA ILE A 59 6.64 -5.32 -14.49
C ILE A 59 6.52 -3.89 -13.97
N GLU A 60 7.08 -2.93 -14.69
CA GLU A 60 6.81 -1.52 -14.44
C GLU A 60 5.38 -1.16 -14.91
N PRO A 61 4.73 -0.15 -14.29
CA PRO A 61 3.46 0.38 -14.80
C PRO A 61 3.53 0.74 -16.28
N LEU A 62 2.58 0.27 -17.07
CA LEU A 62 2.54 0.53 -18.52
C LEU A 62 2.13 1.97 -18.88
N TYR A 63 1.40 2.63 -17.97
CA TYR A 63 0.86 3.97 -18.13
C TYR A 63 1.19 4.82 -16.90
N ASP A 64 0.72 6.07 -16.88
CA ASP A 64 0.83 6.96 -15.72
C ASP A 64 -0.16 6.54 -14.61
N THR A 65 0.16 5.42 -13.95
CA THR A 65 -0.59 4.90 -12.81
C THR A 65 0.32 4.87 -11.59
N LYS A 66 -0.27 4.99 -10.40
CA LYS A 66 0.46 4.97 -9.13
C LYS A 66 -0.21 4.02 -8.15
N HIS A 67 0.47 3.69 -7.07
CA HIS A 67 -0.19 3.04 -5.94
C HIS A 67 -0.94 4.09 -5.11
N VAL A 68 -2.07 3.72 -4.50
CA VAL A 68 -2.88 4.60 -3.65
C VAL A 68 -2.09 5.22 -2.50
N ILE A 69 -1.06 4.55 -1.97
CA ILE A 69 -0.21 5.10 -0.91
C ILE A 69 0.61 6.26 -1.45
N ASP A 70 1.15 6.16 -2.67
CA ASP A 70 1.86 7.26 -3.32
C ASP A 70 0.93 8.43 -3.58
N MET A 71 -0.26 8.17 -4.13
CA MET A 71 -1.27 9.21 -4.37
C MET A 71 -1.63 9.93 -3.06
N MET A 72 -1.89 9.18 -2.00
CA MET A 72 -2.27 9.76 -0.71
C MET A 72 -1.10 10.48 -0.04
N ALA A 73 0.13 10.00 -0.16
CA ALA A 73 1.33 10.70 0.31
C ALA A 73 1.50 12.04 -0.42
N GLU A 74 1.37 12.07 -1.75
CA GLU A 74 1.47 13.29 -2.55
C GLU A 74 0.34 14.28 -2.24
N ILE A 75 -0.92 13.81 -2.18
CA ILE A 75 -2.08 14.66 -1.84
C ILE A 75 -1.92 15.24 -0.45
N THR A 76 -1.59 14.41 0.54
CA THR A 76 -1.44 14.85 1.93
C THR A 76 -0.26 15.79 2.09
N ARG A 77 0.84 15.60 1.35
CA ARG A 77 1.96 16.55 1.28
C ARG A 77 1.50 17.89 0.70
N ALA A 78 0.77 17.88 -0.40
CA ALA A 78 0.27 19.11 -1.05
C ALA A 78 -0.63 19.95 -0.12
N VAL A 79 -1.38 19.31 0.77
CA VAL A 79 -2.24 20.00 1.76
C VAL A 79 -1.60 20.18 3.14
N GLY A 80 -0.30 19.88 3.31
CA GLY A 80 0.41 20.05 4.58
C GLY A 80 -0.02 19.08 5.69
N LYS A 81 -0.46 17.88 5.32
CA LYS A 81 -0.95 16.80 6.21
C LYS A 81 -0.18 15.48 6.08
N GLU A 82 0.99 15.49 5.44
CA GLU A 82 1.82 14.28 5.24
C GLU A 82 2.15 13.57 6.56
N GLU A 83 2.51 14.31 7.61
CA GLU A 83 2.78 13.71 8.94
C GLU A 83 1.58 12.98 9.51
N VAL A 84 0.37 13.50 9.27
CA VAL A 84 -0.88 12.88 9.73
C VAL A 84 -1.10 11.58 8.96
N PHE A 85 -0.84 11.58 7.65
CA PHE A 85 -0.95 10.39 6.82
C PHE A 85 0.01 9.28 7.30
N PHE A 86 1.31 9.57 7.44
CA PHE A 86 2.28 8.57 7.90
C PHE A 86 2.04 8.10 9.34
N LYS A 87 1.50 8.96 10.22
CA LYS A 87 1.07 8.54 11.55
C LYS A 87 -0.02 7.47 11.51
N TYR A 88 -1.07 7.66 10.71
CA TYR A 88 -2.16 6.68 10.62
C TYR A 88 -1.74 5.44 9.81
N LEU A 89 -0.94 5.61 8.77
CA LEU A 89 -0.39 4.50 7.99
C LEU A 89 0.53 3.63 8.85
N GLY A 90 1.43 4.24 9.63
CA GLY A 90 2.30 3.54 10.58
C GLY A 90 1.50 2.74 11.62
N LYS A 91 0.46 3.34 12.20
CA LYS A 91 -0.46 2.63 13.10
C LYS A 91 -1.15 1.43 12.44
N MET A 92 -1.57 1.56 11.18
CA MET A 92 -2.23 0.47 10.44
C MET A 92 -1.24 -0.65 10.10
N LEU A 93 0.00 -0.31 9.77
CA LEU A 93 1.03 -1.25 9.34
C LEU A 93 1.89 -1.80 10.48
N ASP A 94 1.66 -1.33 11.72
CA ASP A 94 2.42 -1.70 12.91
C ASP A 94 3.91 -1.34 12.77
N VAL A 95 4.18 -0.09 12.38
CA VAL A 95 5.52 0.48 12.18
C VAL A 95 5.56 1.92 12.69
N GLU A 96 6.68 2.32 13.30
CA GLU A 96 6.91 3.71 13.71
C GLU A 96 6.82 4.68 12.53
N ALA A 97 6.03 5.75 12.69
CA ALA A 97 5.65 6.65 11.61
C ALA A 97 6.85 7.34 10.94
N GLU A 98 7.82 7.77 11.74
CA GLU A 98 9.03 8.44 11.25
C GLU A 98 9.90 7.51 10.41
N ASN A 99 10.12 6.27 10.88
CA ASN A 99 10.87 5.26 10.13
C ASN A 99 10.14 4.91 8.83
N LEU A 100 8.82 4.72 8.90
CA LEU A 100 8.01 4.42 7.72
C LEU A 100 8.11 5.54 6.67
N LYS A 101 7.98 6.79 7.10
CA LYS A 101 8.10 7.97 6.24
C LYS A 101 9.49 8.08 5.60
N ASN A 102 10.54 7.90 6.39
CA ASN A 102 11.92 7.99 5.89
C ASN A 102 12.21 6.93 4.83
N TYR A 103 11.82 5.67 5.08
CA TYR A 103 11.95 4.61 4.09
C TYR A 103 11.08 4.85 2.85
N TYR A 104 9.87 5.37 3.03
CA TYR A 104 9.02 5.75 1.91
C TYR A 104 9.68 6.80 1.01
N HIS A 105 10.28 7.85 1.57
CA HIS A 105 10.95 8.87 0.76
C HIS A 105 12.23 8.37 0.09
N SER A 106 12.90 7.35 0.64
CA SER A 106 14.13 6.79 0.06
C SER A 106 13.87 5.76 -1.03
N GLU A 107 12.87 4.90 -0.86
CA GLU A 107 12.66 3.69 -1.68
C GLU A 107 11.20 3.53 -2.16
N GLY A 108 10.33 4.49 -1.89
CA GLY A 108 8.90 4.39 -2.20
C GLY A 108 8.21 3.26 -1.42
N LEU A 109 7.30 2.54 -2.07
CA LEU A 109 6.56 1.42 -1.48
C LEU A 109 7.47 0.27 -1.05
N ALA A 110 8.57 0.03 -1.76
CA ALA A 110 9.56 -0.97 -1.36
C ALA A 110 10.18 -0.62 0.01
N GLY A 111 10.35 0.67 0.29
CA GLY A 111 10.78 1.18 1.59
C GLY A 111 9.76 0.91 2.69
N ILE A 112 8.47 1.07 2.43
CA ILE A 112 7.41 0.70 3.40
C ILE A 112 7.52 -0.77 3.79
N ARG A 113 7.69 -1.65 2.80
CA ARG A 113 7.88 -3.08 3.04
C ARG A 113 9.16 -3.36 3.83
N ARG A 114 10.26 -2.66 3.54
CA ARG A 114 11.51 -2.76 4.32
C ARG A 114 11.29 -2.37 5.77
N ALA A 115 10.64 -1.24 6.02
CA ALA A 115 10.32 -0.78 7.37
C ALA A 115 9.50 -1.82 8.15
N GLN A 116 8.53 -2.47 7.48
CA GLN A 116 7.75 -3.56 8.08
C GLN A 116 8.57 -4.83 8.35
N ALA A 117 9.44 -5.22 7.41
CA ALA A 117 10.30 -6.39 7.58
C ALA A 117 11.24 -6.21 8.79
N GLU A 118 11.91 -5.05 8.86
CA GLU A 118 12.83 -4.73 9.95
C GLU A 118 12.11 -4.62 11.30
N ALA A 119 10.94 -3.98 11.35
CA ALA A 119 10.13 -3.90 12.57
C ALA A 119 9.71 -5.28 13.10
N LYS A 120 9.60 -6.29 12.21
CA LYS A 120 9.25 -7.68 12.53
C LYS A 120 10.47 -8.60 12.66
N GLY A 121 11.69 -8.04 12.64
CA GLY A 121 12.94 -8.80 12.73
C GLY A 121 13.18 -9.74 11.54
N ILE A 122 12.62 -9.42 10.37
CA ILE A 122 12.80 -10.16 9.11
C ILE A 122 13.89 -9.46 8.30
N ASP A 123 14.86 -10.22 7.79
CA ASP A 123 15.83 -9.69 6.83
C ASP A 123 15.12 -9.38 5.51
N TYR A 124 15.10 -8.10 5.14
CA TYR A 124 14.43 -7.65 3.93
C TYR A 124 15.04 -8.26 2.66
N ASN A 125 16.37 -8.37 2.59
CA ASN A 125 17.05 -8.90 1.40
C ASN A 125 16.82 -10.41 1.26
N GLU A 126 16.74 -11.13 2.38
CA GLU A 126 16.32 -12.53 2.40
C GLU A 126 14.87 -12.67 1.89
N LEU A 127 13.96 -11.84 2.39
CA LEU A 127 12.55 -11.86 1.98
C LEU A 127 12.39 -11.66 0.47
N ILE A 128 13.10 -10.67 -0.10
CA ILE A 128 13.04 -10.38 -1.54
C ILE A 128 13.69 -11.49 -2.37
N SER A 129 14.83 -12.03 -1.94
CA SER A 129 15.55 -13.05 -2.72
C SER A 129 14.87 -14.42 -2.69
N LYS A 130 14.31 -14.84 -1.55
CA LYS A 130 13.66 -16.15 -1.39
C LYS A 130 12.16 -16.13 -1.69
N GLY A 131 11.53 -14.96 -1.70
CA GLY A 131 10.08 -14.80 -1.83
C GLY A 131 9.28 -15.21 -0.58
N SER A 132 9.91 -15.81 0.42
CA SER A 132 9.27 -16.22 1.68
C SER A 132 10.30 -16.38 2.80
N VAL A 133 9.86 -16.17 4.04
CA VAL A 133 10.63 -16.39 5.26
C VAL A 133 9.75 -17.12 6.28
N ILE A 134 10.24 -18.23 6.83
CA ILE A 134 9.53 -19.03 7.86
C ILE A 134 10.17 -18.75 9.21
N LYS A 135 9.38 -18.21 10.15
CA LYS A 135 9.86 -17.88 11.51
C LYS A 135 9.54 -18.95 12.56
N VAL A 136 8.49 -19.73 12.35
CA VAL A 136 8.03 -20.75 13.29
C VAL A 136 7.76 -22.04 12.52
N THR A 137 8.33 -23.15 12.98
CA THR A 137 8.05 -24.51 12.50
C THR A 137 7.30 -25.26 13.59
N ARG A 138 6.57 -26.33 13.22
CA ARG A 138 5.75 -27.14 14.14
C ARG A 138 6.54 -27.82 15.27
N ASP A 139 7.86 -27.81 15.20
CA ASP A 139 8.76 -28.54 16.11
C ASP A 139 9.23 -27.70 17.32
N ASN A 140 8.74 -26.46 17.47
CA ASN A 140 9.01 -25.55 18.60
C ASN A 140 7.73 -25.11 19.31
#